data_AF-A0AAD9TKH1-F1
#
_entry.id   AF-A0AAD9TKH1-F1
#
_cell.length_a   1.000
_cell.length_b   1.000
_cell.length_c   1.000
_cell.angle_alpha   90.00
_cell.angle_beta   90.00
_cell.angle_gamma   90.00
#
_symmetry.space_group_name_H-M   'P 1'
#
loop_
_entity.id
_entity.type
_entity.pdbx_description
1 polymer ?
#
loop_
_entity_poly.entity_id
_entity_poly.type
_entity_poly.pdbx_seq_one_letter_code
_entity_poly.pdbx_strand_id
1 'polypeptide(L)'
;MEKEVLELFEAARTAADAAASLDGGAEEIRCIQALNQLKELPITLQLLLSTQVGRRLRILKDHPRNKIRAFVSELLEKWRNIIIHDAANQDEKNKSLESKEADEESGQMAMADHNNVRRRKVENEKGCMSPAAKIRKN
;
A
#
# COMPACT_ATOMS: atom_id res chain seq x y z
N MET A 1 -2.10 -15.20 -11.82
CA MET A 1 -2.66 -14.94 -10.47
C MET A 1 -2.26 -13.57 -9.94
N GLU A 2 -0.97 -13.25 -9.70
CA GLU A 2 -0.59 -11.92 -9.18
C GLU A 2 -1.04 -10.76 -10.08
N LYS A 3 -0.82 -10.90 -11.40
CA LYS A 3 -1.22 -9.90 -12.39
C LYS A 3 -2.74 -9.67 -12.38
N GLU A 4 -3.53 -10.74 -12.25
CA GLU A 4 -4.99 -10.69 -12.22
C GLU A 4 -5.51 -10.00 -10.96
N VAL A 5 -4.91 -10.29 -9.79
CA VAL A 5 -5.18 -9.59 -8.53
C VAL A 5 -4.88 -8.09 -8.66
N LEU A 6 -3.76 -7.73 -9.29
CA LEU A 6 -3.40 -6.33 -9.53
C LEU A 6 -4.36 -5.65 -10.53
N GLU A 7 -4.75 -6.33 -11.61
CA GLU A 7 -5.70 -5.80 -12.60
C GLU A 7 -7.07 -5.54 -11.97
N LEU A 8 -7.60 -6.48 -11.19
CA LEU A 8 -8.86 -6.29 -10.46
C LEU A 8 -8.77 -5.17 -9.44
N PHE A 9 -7.62 -5.06 -8.75
CA PHE A 9 -7.39 -3.98 -7.80
C PHE A 9 -7.35 -2.60 -8.49
N GLU A 10 -6.60 -2.45 -9.59
CA GLU A 10 -6.52 -1.17 -10.31
C GLU A 10 -7.86 -0.81 -10.95
N ALA A 11 -8.64 -1.79 -11.42
CA ALA A 11 -10.01 -1.58 -11.89
C ALA A 11 -10.90 -1.08 -10.74
N ALA A 12 -10.86 -1.73 -9.57
CA ALA A 12 -11.60 -1.31 -8.39
C ALA A 12 -11.21 0.09 -7.92
N ARG A 13 -9.90 0.41 -7.94
CA ARG A 13 -9.37 1.72 -7.59
C ARG A 13 -9.83 2.80 -8.56
N THR A 14 -9.70 2.54 -9.85
CA THR A 14 -10.14 3.48 -10.90
C THR A 14 -11.64 3.77 -10.79
N ALA A 15 -12.44 2.73 -10.55
CA ALA A 15 -13.88 2.87 -10.32
C ALA A 15 -14.17 3.63 -9.02
N ALA A 16 -13.39 3.41 -7.95
CA ALA A 16 -13.53 4.20 -6.72
C ALA A 16 -13.20 5.68 -6.96
N ASP A 17 -12.06 5.98 -7.59
CA ASP A 17 -11.67 7.36 -7.91
C ASP A 17 -12.73 8.06 -8.78
N ALA A 18 -13.34 7.35 -9.73
CA ALA A 18 -14.48 7.86 -10.49
C ALA A 18 -15.75 8.03 -9.62
N ALA A 19 -16.00 7.10 -8.68
CA ALA A 19 -17.12 7.13 -7.74
C ALA A 19 -17.04 8.26 -6.70
N ALA A 20 -15.85 8.86 -6.51
CA ALA A 20 -15.65 10.02 -5.64
C ALA A 20 -16.39 11.27 -6.15
N SER A 21 -16.73 11.32 -7.44
CA SER A 21 -17.55 12.39 -8.03
C SER A 21 -19.01 12.30 -7.58
N LEU A 22 -19.74 13.43 -7.60
CA LEU A 22 -21.14 13.51 -7.12
C LEU A 22 -22.09 12.50 -7.81
N ASP A 23 -21.91 12.27 -9.12
CA ASP A 23 -22.74 11.35 -9.93
C ASP A 23 -22.18 9.91 -10.00
N GLY A 24 -21.17 9.60 -9.19
CA GLY A 24 -20.41 8.35 -9.24
C GLY A 24 -21.13 7.07 -8.77
N GLY A 25 -22.47 7.05 -8.74
CA GLY A 25 -23.24 5.90 -8.23
C GLY A 25 -23.06 4.62 -9.06
N ALA A 26 -22.95 4.74 -10.39
CA ALA A 26 -22.67 3.59 -11.26
C ALA A 26 -21.26 3.02 -11.02
N GLU A 27 -20.29 3.90 -10.77
CA GLU A 27 -18.90 3.53 -10.51
C GLU A 27 -18.73 2.95 -9.09
N GLU A 28 -19.57 3.35 -8.12
CA GLU A 28 -19.66 2.68 -6.82
C GLU A 28 -19.99 1.19 -6.98
N ILE A 29 -20.97 0.87 -7.82
CA ILE A 29 -21.38 -0.52 -8.08
C ILE A 29 -20.25 -1.27 -8.78
N ARG A 30 -19.60 -0.67 -9.78
CA ARG A 30 -18.46 -1.27 -10.50
C ARG A 30 -17.27 -1.54 -9.58
N CYS A 31 -16.97 -0.61 -8.66
CA CYS A 31 -15.94 -0.78 -7.65
C CYS A 31 -16.25 -1.98 -6.76
N ILE A 32 -17.48 -2.08 -6.25
CA ILE A 32 -17.91 -3.20 -5.39
C ILE A 32 -17.83 -4.52 -6.16
N GLN A 33 -18.24 -4.55 -7.44
CA GLN A 33 -18.14 -5.75 -8.27
C GLN A 33 -16.68 -6.21 -8.45
N ALA A 34 -15.75 -5.29 -8.74
CA ALA A 34 -14.34 -5.62 -8.88
C ALA A 34 -13.73 -6.10 -7.54
N LEU A 35 -14.08 -5.47 -6.42
CA LEU A 35 -13.66 -5.92 -5.09
C LEU A 35 -14.26 -7.29 -4.72
N ASN A 36 -15.47 -7.59 -5.20
CA ASN A 36 -16.09 -8.90 -4.98
C ASN A 36 -15.36 -9.98 -5.77
N GLN A 37 -14.99 -9.73 -7.02
CA GLN A 37 -14.13 -10.65 -7.79
C GLN A 37 -12.78 -10.89 -7.09
N LEU A 38 -12.19 -9.84 -6.52
CA LEU A 38 -10.97 -9.94 -5.73
C LEU A 38 -11.14 -10.81 -4.46
N LYS A 39 -12.34 -10.85 -3.88
CA LYS A 39 -12.70 -11.68 -2.70
C LYS A 39 -12.89 -13.16 -3.01
N GLU A 40 -13.30 -13.47 -4.25
CA GLU A 40 -13.51 -14.85 -4.75
C GLU A 40 -12.20 -15.54 -5.11
N LEU A 41 -11.15 -14.78 -5.41
CA LEU A 41 -9.83 -15.34 -5.70
C LEU A 41 -9.21 -15.97 -4.44
N PRO A 42 -8.46 -17.08 -4.58
CA PRO A 42 -7.73 -17.71 -3.49
C PRO A 42 -6.51 -16.86 -3.09
N ILE A 43 -6.77 -15.81 -2.31
CA ILE A 43 -5.74 -14.90 -1.80
C ILE A 43 -4.94 -15.62 -0.71
N THR A 44 -3.63 -15.82 -0.95
CA THR A 44 -2.69 -16.35 0.05
C THR A 44 -1.85 -15.23 0.69
N LEU A 45 -1.22 -15.52 1.83
CA LEU A 45 -0.31 -14.59 2.49
C LEU A 45 0.81 -14.11 1.54
N GLN A 46 1.45 -15.04 0.82
CA GLN A 46 2.50 -14.71 -0.15
C GLN A 46 2.01 -13.74 -1.23
N LEU A 47 0.80 -13.97 -1.75
CA LEU A 47 0.21 -13.11 -2.77
C LEU A 47 -0.04 -11.68 -2.27
N LEU A 48 -0.50 -11.54 -1.03
CA LEU A 48 -0.72 -10.23 -0.39
C LEU A 48 0.59 -9.47 -0.18
N LEU A 49 1.66 -10.18 0.22
CA LEU A 49 2.98 -9.59 0.43
C LEU A 49 3.63 -9.16 -0.89
N SER A 50 3.60 -10.02 -1.91
CA SER A 50 4.16 -9.74 -3.24
C SER A 50 3.47 -8.56 -3.93
N THR A 51 2.14 -8.55 -3.95
CA THR A 51 1.36 -7.55 -4.69
C THR A 51 1.16 -6.24 -3.91
N GLN A 52 1.36 -6.25 -2.58
CA GLN A 52 1.17 -5.12 -1.68
C GLN A 52 -0.25 -4.50 -1.72
N VAL A 53 -1.23 -5.22 -2.25
CA VAL A 53 -2.62 -4.74 -2.38
C VAL A 53 -3.25 -4.44 -1.01
N GLY A 54 -2.85 -5.14 0.04
CA GLY A 54 -3.32 -4.87 1.41
C GLY A 54 -2.96 -3.46 1.89
N ARG A 55 -1.80 -2.93 1.52
CA ARG A 55 -1.42 -1.55 1.83
C ARG A 55 -2.25 -0.56 1.02
N ARG A 56 -2.45 -0.83 -0.27
CA ARG A 56 -3.19 0.06 -1.17
C ARG A 56 -4.68 0.12 -0.87
N LEU A 57 -5.29 -0.99 -0.45
CA LEU A 57 -6.69 -1.04 0.02
C LEU A 57 -6.95 -0.14 1.22
N ARG A 58 -5.95 0.15 2.07
CA ARG A 58 -6.14 1.12 3.16
C ARG A 58 -6.52 2.51 2.66
N ILE A 59 -6.06 2.89 1.47
CA ILE A 59 -6.40 4.20 0.87
C ILE A 59 -7.88 4.22 0.48
N LEU A 60 -8.41 3.10 -0.01
CA LEU A 60 -9.83 2.94 -0.37
C LEU A 60 -10.76 2.94 0.85
N LYS A 61 -10.24 2.65 2.04
CA LYS A 61 -11.01 2.74 3.30
C LYS A 61 -11.38 4.18 3.68
N ASP A 62 -10.69 5.18 3.15
CA ASP A 62 -10.97 6.60 3.41
C ASP A 62 -11.85 7.25 2.31
N HIS A 63 -12.46 6.46 1.43
CA HIS A 63 -13.25 6.95 0.29
C HIS A 63 -14.57 7.67 0.71
N PRO A 64 -15.01 8.78 0.10
CA PRO A 64 -16.23 9.51 0.50
C PRO A 64 -17.53 8.69 0.47
N ARG A 65 -17.56 7.58 -0.27
CA ARG A 65 -18.71 6.65 -0.34
C ARG A 65 -18.63 5.60 0.76
N ASN A 66 -19.62 5.61 1.66
CA ASN A 66 -19.69 4.69 2.80
C ASN A 66 -19.75 3.21 2.40
N LYS A 67 -20.40 2.86 1.27
CA LYS A 67 -20.49 1.46 0.85
C LYS A 67 -19.13 0.90 0.43
N ILE A 68 -18.33 1.69 -0.29
CA ILE A 68 -16.96 1.33 -0.66
C ILE A 68 -16.13 1.13 0.61
N ARG A 69 -16.20 2.07 1.58
CA ARG A 69 -15.48 1.94 2.86
C ARG A 69 -15.84 0.66 3.61
N ALA A 70 -17.13 0.35 3.72
CA ALA A 70 -17.62 -0.82 4.43
C ALA A 70 -17.11 -2.12 3.76
N PHE A 71 -17.25 -2.21 2.43
CA PHE A 71 -16.81 -3.38 1.68
C PHE A 71 -15.29 -3.60 1.77
N VAL A 72 -14.52 -2.53 1.64
CA VAL A 72 -13.05 -2.58 1.76
C VAL A 72 -12.63 -3.00 3.18
N SER A 73 -13.34 -2.54 4.21
CA SER A 73 -13.05 -2.95 5.59
C SER A 73 -13.31 -4.43 5.81
N GLU A 74 -14.45 -4.96 5.33
CA GLU A 74 -14.77 -6.38 5.38
C GLU A 74 -13.72 -7.24 4.64
N LEU A 75 -13.29 -6.78 3.46
CA LEU A 75 -12.26 -7.47 2.69
C LEU A 75 -10.92 -7.53 3.44
N LEU A 76 -10.50 -6.42 4.06
CA LEU A 76 -9.28 -6.36 4.86
C LEU A 76 -9.36 -7.26 6.10
N GLU A 77 -10.52 -7.36 6.75
CA GLU A 77 -10.73 -8.27 7.88
C GLU A 77 -10.63 -9.74 7.47
N LYS A 78 -11.26 -10.11 6.34
CA LYS A 78 -11.14 -11.47 5.78
C LYS A 78 -9.68 -11.83 5.52
N TRP A 79 -8.92 -10.93 4.92
CA TRP A 79 -7.49 -11.13 4.66
C TRP A 79 -6.65 -11.20 5.93
N ARG A 80 -6.96 -10.38 6.94
CA ARG A 80 -6.30 -10.45 8.24
C ARG A 80 -6.46 -11.82 8.88
N ASN A 81 -7.66 -12.39 8.83
CA ASN A 81 -7.93 -13.73 9.36
C ASN A 81 -7.13 -14.80 8.63
N ILE A 82 -6.99 -14.68 7.30
CA ILE A 82 -6.13 -15.57 6.50
C ILE A 82 -4.68 -15.47 6.98
N ILE A 83 -4.14 -14.26 7.13
CA ILE A 83 -2.75 -14.04 7.59
C ILE A 83 -2.51 -14.66 8.97
N ILE A 84 -3.43 -14.45 9.92
CA ILE A 84 -3.32 -15.01 11.28
C ILE A 84 -3.40 -16.54 11.24
N HIS A 85 -4.33 -17.10 10.47
CA HIS A 85 -4.48 -18.55 10.32
C HIS A 85 -3.28 -19.20 9.63
N ASP A 86 -2.71 -18.56 8.61
CA ASP A 86 -1.52 -19.05 7.91
C ASP A 86 -0.30 -19.01 8.83
N ALA A 87 -0.13 -17.94 9.61
CA ALA A 87 0.96 -17.82 10.58
C ALA A 87 0.88 -18.89 11.69
N ALA A 88 -0.31 -19.12 12.26
CA ALA A 88 -0.49 -20.12 13.32
C ALA A 88 -0.21 -21.57 12.86
N ASN A 89 -0.40 -21.87 11.56
CA ASN A 89 -0.11 -23.20 11.00
C ASN A 89 1.37 -23.39 10.62
N GLN A 90 2.18 -22.33 10.56
CA GLN A 90 3.62 -22.42 10.28
C GLN A 90 4.42 -22.81 11.54
N ASP A 91 3.94 -22.47 12.73
CA ASP A 91 4.59 -22.81 14.01
C ASP A 91 4.61 -24.33 14.28
N GLU A 92 3.65 -25.09 13.77
CA GLU A 92 3.57 -26.55 13.94
C GLU A 92 4.64 -27.30 13.10
N LYS A 93 5.19 -26.69 12.04
CA LYS A 93 6.19 -27.32 11.16
C LYS A 93 7.64 -26.95 11.48
N ASN A 94 7.87 -25.97 12.35
CA ASN A 94 9.22 -25.46 12.66
C ASN A 94 9.69 -25.74 14.09
N LYS A 95 9.09 -26.72 14.79
CA LYS A 95 9.58 -27.19 16.10
C LYS A 95 10.66 -28.28 16.03
N SER A 96 11.25 -28.49 14.86
CA SER A 96 12.41 -29.37 14.73
C SER A 96 13.38 -28.70 13.80
N LEU A 97 14.34 -27.95 14.37
CA LEU A 97 15.76 -28.00 14.04
C LEU A 97 16.47 -26.97 14.93
N GLU A 98 16.86 -27.50 16.09
CA GLU A 98 18.16 -27.32 16.76
C GLU A 98 18.59 -25.87 17.08
N SER A 99 18.46 -25.57 18.37
CA SER A 99 19.29 -24.64 19.13
C SER A 99 20.77 -24.79 18.80
N LYS A 100 21.54 -23.70 18.75
CA LYS A 100 22.96 -23.59 19.16
C LYS A 100 23.54 -22.27 18.63
N GLU A 101 24.25 -21.40 19.33
CA GLU A 101 24.57 -21.12 20.75
C GLU A 101 24.91 -19.61 20.78
N ALA A 102 24.73 -18.99 21.94
CA ALA A 102 25.32 -17.69 22.23
C ALA A 102 26.84 -17.84 22.35
N ASP A 103 27.61 -16.85 21.90
CA ASP A 103 28.77 -16.40 22.65
C ASP A 103 29.09 -14.93 22.34
N GLU A 104 29.32 -14.17 23.40
CA GLU A 104 29.75 -12.79 23.43
C GLU A 104 31.26 -12.70 23.12
N GLU A 105 31.74 -11.66 22.43
CA GLU A 105 32.85 -10.82 22.95
C GLU A 105 33.25 -9.72 21.97
N SER A 106 33.42 -8.52 22.54
CA SER A 106 34.61 -7.67 22.47
C SER A 106 35.19 -7.24 21.11
N GLY A 107 35.18 -5.92 20.88
CA GLY A 107 35.96 -5.28 19.82
C GLY A 107 35.82 -3.77 19.77
N GLN A 108 36.44 -3.06 20.72
CA GLN A 108 36.80 -1.64 20.54
C GLN A 108 37.99 -1.55 19.56
N MET A 109 37.91 -0.67 18.54
CA MET A 109 39.03 0.12 17.94
C MET A 109 38.48 0.84 16.70
N ALA A 110 38.37 2.17 16.69
CA ALA A 110 39.41 3.17 16.39
C ALA A 110 39.49 3.57 14.90
N MET A 111 39.12 4.84 14.66
CA MET A 111 39.51 5.81 13.62
C MET A 111 40.26 5.36 12.34
N ALA A 112 39.76 5.80 11.17
CA ALA A 112 40.59 6.41 10.12
C ALA A 112 39.75 7.23 9.12
N ASP A 113 40.14 8.51 9.02
CA ASP A 113 39.76 9.55 8.08
C ASP A 113 40.28 9.24 6.66
N HIS A 114 39.50 9.50 5.61
CA HIS A 114 40.01 9.90 4.28
C HIS A 114 38.95 10.71 3.52
N ASN A 115 39.12 12.04 3.55
CA ASN A 115 38.81 13.05 2.51
C ASN A 115 38.93 12.51 1.05
N ASN A 116 38.27 12.95 -0.03
CA ASN A 116 37.61 14.21 -0.43
C ASN A 116 37.02 14.02 -1.88
N VAL A 117 36.06 14.88 -2.25
CA VAL A 117 35.92 15.58 -3.57
C VAL A 117 34.63 15.33 -4.39
N ARG A 118 33.80 16.39 -4.40
CA ARG A 118 32.88 16.89 -5.46
C ARG A 118 31.66 16.01 -5.81
N ARG A 119 30.44 16.55 -5.89
CA ARG A 119 30.03 17.62 -6.83
C ARG A 119 28.72 18.32 -6.40
N ARG A 120 28.75 19.65 -6.51
CA ARG A 120 27.75 20.61 -7.02
C ARG A 120 26.30 20.60 -6.49
N LYS A 121 26.04 21.67 -5.73
CA LYS A 121 24.89 22.59 -5.72
C LYS A 121 24.04 22.63 -7.01
N VAL A 122 22.73 22.42 -6.87
CA VAL A 122 21.68 23.17 -7.59
C VAL A 122 20.53 23.40 -6.61
N GLU A 123 20.41 24.64 -6.14
CA GLU A 123 19.14 25.19 -5.65
C GLU A 123 18.31 25.51 -6.89
N ASN A 124 17.07 25.03 -6.98
CA ASN A 124 16.10 25.63 -7.90
C ASN A 124 14.72 25.74 -7.26
N GLU A 125 14.49 26.93 -6.71
CA GLU A 125 13.34 27.79 -6.97
C GLU A 125 11.94 27.28 -6.60
N LYS A 126 11.50 27.80 -5.46
CA LYS A 126 10.12 27.90 -4.99
C LYS A 126 9.29 28.71 -6.00
N GLY A 127 8.52 28.02 -6.84
CA GLY A 127 7.41 28.59 -7.58
C GLY A 127 6.19 28.77 -6.68
N CYS A 128 6.12 29.90 -5.96
CA CYS A 128 4.87 30.42 -5.41
C CYS A 128 4.94 31.93 -5.58
N MET A 129 4.09 32.47 -6.47
CA MET A 129 3.36 33.73 -6.29
C MET A 129 2.36 33.87 -7.43
N SER A 130 1.07 33.93 -7.07
CA SER A 130 0.00 34.44 -7.93
C SER A 130 0.31 35.86 -8.42
N PRO A 131 -0.32 36.27 -9.53
CA PRO A 131 -0.89 37.61 -9.53
C PRO A 131 -2.38 37.60 -9.89
N ALA A 132 -3.17 38.14 -8.96
CA ALA A 132 -4.55 38.52 -9.17
C ALA A 132 -4.64 39.84 -9.95
N ALA A 133 -5.56 39.86 -10.92
CA ALA A 133 -6.41 40.97 -11.37
C ALA A 133 -5.92 42.43 -11.24
N LYS A 134 -5.90 43.16 -12.37
CA LYS A 134 -6.73 44.37 -12.58
C LYS A 134 -6.72 44.78 -14.05
N ILE A 135 -7.87 44.66 -14.71
CA ILE A 135 -8.18 45.34 -15.97
C ILE A 135 -8.70 46.73 -15.62
N ARG A 136 -8.10 47.80 -16.14
CA ARG A 136 -8.80 49.08 -16.25
C ARG A 136 -8.25 49.96 -17.39
N LYS A 137 -9.16 50.16 -18.36
CA LYS A 137 -9.35 51.31 -19.27
C LYS A 137 -8.69 52.62 -18.82
N ASN A 138 -8.00 53.29 -19.73
CA ASN A 138 -8.55 54.44 -20.47
C ASN A 138 -7.71 54.74 -21.72
#